data_AF-A0A9E5ERI5-F1
#
_entry.id   AF-A0A9E5ERI5-F1
#
_cell.length_a   1.000
_cell.length_b   1.000
_cell.length_c   1.000
_cell.angle_alpha   90.00
_cell.angle_beta   90.00
_cell.angle_gamma   90.00
#
_symmetry.space_group_name_H-M   'P 1'
#
loop_
_entity.id
_entity.type
_entity.pdbx_description
1 polymer ?
#
loop_
_entity_poly.entity_id
_entity_poly.type
_entity_poly.pdbx_seq_one_letter_code
_entity_poly.pdbx_strand_id
1 'polypeptide(L)'
;RLIDLLLHRDTPTGVRVGIASHNLFGLAWALTIADVRGTRDRLDVEMLEGMANAEARAVASIAGSVLLYAPVVAHDDFPSAVAYLVRRLDENTSADNYLRASFHITPESAEFAAQEQRFRAALAARNTVSTASRRRAAVDAALAFACGEFVNEPDGDPTDVALVRLAHAAPHVPAPDVASLDQIEQTLGELRRGAAAWSARSPRERTEILGRAATLMAAERATTIAIMGREAGKTFDEANPEVSEAIDFARFYAIQGEQLGDLTQPLGVVCVVPPWNFPYAIPAGGVFAALAAGNTVVLKPAPQTTGVAWHLADQLWRAGVPRDALAYLRTHDDHTGQHLVAHPQVDAVILTGSFDTAQLFVGWKPELHLLAETSGKNSMIVAASADIDVAVKDLVHSAFSHAGQKCSAASLAIVDEGVLHSSRFLEQLRDAVCTLRVGHGGDPATVMGSLIDPPGDALRRALSTLDHGESWLVEPQPLNGDINTATLWSPGVRLGVTPGSWCQRTEWFGPMLGIIAARDLDHAIEIQNSTEFALTAGLHALDEEECERWLARVNAGNLYVNRATTGAVVARQPLPMRQE
;
A
#
# COMPACT_ATOMS: atom_id res chain seq x y z
N ARG A 1 24.58 6.63 -26.33
CA ARG A 1 25.17 7.62 -25.38
C ARG A 1 26.21 6.97 -24.48
N LEU A 2 25.85 5.98 -23.65
CA LEU A 2 26.77 5.38 -22.68
C LEU A 2 28.02 4.74 -23.31
N ILE A 3 27.86 3.97 -24.39
CA ILE A 3 29.00 3.42 -25.16
C ILE A 3 29.96 4.54 -25.62
N ASP A 4 29.41 5.65 -26.12
CA ASP A 4 30.17 6.81 -26.59
C ASP A 4 30.96 7.49 -25.47
N LEU A 5 30.38 7.56 -24.27
CA LEU A 5 31.02 8.13 -23.08
C LEU A 5 32.07 7.18 -22.49
N LEU A 6 31.69 5.93 -22.23
CA LEU A 6 32.52 4.98 -21.48
C LEU A 6 33.74 4.51 -22.28
N LEU A 7 33.63 4.43 -23.60
CA LEU A 7 34.76 4.10 -24.50
C LEU A 7 35.50 5.35 -24.99
N HIS A 8 35.37 6.49 -24.32
CA HIS A 8 36.20 7.66 -24.59
C HIS A 8 37.63 7.46 -24.06
N ARG A 9 38.64 8.05 -24.73
CA ARG A 9 40.05 7.95 -24.32
C ARG A 9 40.30 8.50 -22.91
N ASP A 10 39.55 9.55 -22.56
CA ASP A 10 39.66 10.25 -21.28
C ASP A 10 38.95 9.53 -20.13
N THR A 11 38.16 8.48 -20.42
CA THR A 11 37.57 7.67 -19.35
C THR A 11 38.68 6.97 -18.56
N PRO A 12 38.62 6.96 -17.22
CA PRO A 12 39.65 6.31 -16.40
C PRO A 12 39.91 4.86 -16.82
N THR A 13 41.18 4.47 -16.87
CA THR A 13 41.62 3.11 -17.27
C THR A 13 41.09 1.99 -16.36
N GLY A 14 40.68 2.32 -15.13
CA GLY A 14 40.05 1.38 -14.21
C GLY A 14 38.62 0.97 -14.57
N VAL A 15 38.00 1.59 -15.59
CA VAL A 15 36.64 1.26 -16.03
C VAL A 15 36.69 0.32 -17.23
N ARG A 16 36.26 -0.93 -17.03
CA ARG A 16 35.97 -1.89 -18.10
C ARG A 16 34.48 -1.87 -18.43
N VAL A 17 34.14 -2.17 -19.68
CA VAL A 17 32.77 -2.09 -20.21
C VAL A 17 32.38 -3.41 -20.84
N GLY A 18 31.42 -4.12 -20.25
CA GLY A 18 30.73 -5.25 -20.88
C GLY A 18 29.54 -4.76 -21.69
N ILE A 19 29.51 -5.04 -23.00
CA ILE A 19 28.34 -4.78 -23.85
C ILE A 19 27.49 -6.05 -23.91
N ALA A 20 26.47 -6.10 -23.04
CA ALA A 20 25.48 -7.17 -23.01
C ALA A 20 24.35 -6.91 -24.02
N SER A 21 24.44 -7.49 -25.22
CA SER A 21 23.41 -7.31 -26.25
C SER A 21 23.47 -8.37 -27.34
N HIS A 22 22.30 -8.71 -27.92
CA HIS A 22 22.21 -9.44 -29.18
C HIS A 22 22.03 -8.52 -30.40
N ASN A 23 21.88 -7.21 -30.20
CA ASN A 23 21.71 -6.27 -31.31
C ASN A 23 23.06 -6.00 -32.00
N LEU A 24 23.23 -6.57 -33.19
CA LEU A 24 24.49 -6.48 -33.96
C LEU A 24 24.88 -5.04 -34.32
N PHE A 25 23.92 -4.13 -34.53
CA PHE A 25 24.24 -2.72 -34.79
C PHE A 25 24.90 -2.06 -33.57
N GLY A 26 24.38 -2.36 -32.36
CA GLY A 26 24.94 -1.87 -31.11
C GLY A 26 26.33 -2.43 -30.83
N LEU A 27 26.51 -3.74 -31.04
CA LEU A 27 27.80 -4.41 -30.88
C LEU A 27 28.84 -3.90 -31.88
N ALA A 28 28.48 -3.83 -33.16
CA ALA A 28 29.38 -3.32 -34.20
C ALA A 28 29.80 -1.87 -33.93
N TRP A 29 28.88 -1.03 -33.49
CA TRP A 29 29.19 0.35 -33.10
C TRP A 29 30.17 0.40 -31.91
N ALA A 30 29.93 -0.38 -30.86
CA ALA A 30 30.83 -0.41 -29.70
C ALA A 30 32.25 -0.87 -30.06
N LEU A 31 32.37 -1.96 -30.83
CA LEU A 31 33.64 -2.49 -31.30
C LEU A 31 34.37 -1.45 -32.18
N THR A 32 33.67 -0.85 -33.14
CA THR A 32 34.23 0.17 -34.04
C THR A 32 34.72 1.40 -33.27
N ILE A 33 33.93 1.90 -32.32
CA ILE A 33 34.31 3.06 -31.50
C ILE A 33 35.53 2.74 -30.63
N ALA A 34 35.58 1.56 -30.03
CA ALA A 34 36.72 1.15 -29.22
C ALA A 34 38.01 1.07 -30.06
N ASP A 35 37.92 0.55 -31.28
CA ASP A 35 39.09 0.42 -32.16
C ASP A 35 39.59 1.79 -32.63
N VAL A 36 38.69 2.67 -33.08
CA VAL A 36 39.02 4.06 -33.46
C VAL A 36 39.66 4.83 -32.31
N ARG A 37 39.22 4.56 -31.08
CA ARG A 37 39.70 5.26 -29.89
C ARG A 37 40.87 4.58 -29.20
N GLY A 38 41.28 3.38 -29.62
CA GLY A 38 42.34 2.64 -28.95
C GLY A 38 41.98 2.24 -27.52
N THR A 39 40.71 1.90 -27.27
CA THR A 39 40.18 1.46 -25.96
C THR A 39 39.63 0.04 -26.02
N ARG A 40 40.10 -0.77 -26.98
CA ARG A 40 39.62 -2.15 -27.21
C ARG A 40 39.93 -3.07 -26.03
N ASP A 41 41.04 -2.84 -25.34
CA ASP A 41 41.46 -3.54 -24.12
C ASP A 41 40.47 -3.39 -22.95
N ARG A 42 39.56 -2.43 -23.03
CA ARG A 42 38.56 -2.12 -22.00
C ARG A 42 37.15 -2.63 -22.33
N LEU A 43 36.96 -3.23 -23.50
CA LEU A 43 35.67 -3.66 -24.01
C LEU A 43 35.57 -5.18 -23.96
N ASP A 44 34.55 -5.69 -23.28
CA ASP A 44 34.11 -7.08 -23.33
C ASP A 44 32.73 -7.15 -23.99
N VAL A 45 32.39 -8.29 -24.58
CA VAL A 45 31.05 -8.54 -25.15
C VAL A 45 30.38 -9.67 -24.40
N GLU A 46 29.10 -9.48 -24.04
CA GLU A 46 28.32 -10.44 -23.28
C GLU A 46 27.04 -10.80 -24.05
N MET A 47 26.68 -12.09 -24.10
CA MET A 47 25.51 -12.61 -24.82
C MET A 47 24.84 -13.75 -24.03
N LEU A 48 23.56 -14.04 -24.29
CA LEU A 48 22.87 -15.17 -23.68
C LEU A 48 23.36 -16.49 -24.28
N GLU A 49 23.63 -17.48 -23.43
CA GLU A 49 23.99 -18.83 -23.85
C GLU A 49 22.80 -19.51 -24.56
N GLY A 50 23.09 -20.28 -25.61
CA GLY A 50 22.07 -20.98 -26.40
C GLY A 50 21.25 -20.11 -27.37
N MET A 51 21.42 -18.78 -27.36
CA MET A 51 20.73 -17.85 -28.27
C MET A 51 21.67 -17.27 -29.32
N ALA A 52 21.25 -17.27 -30.59
CA ALA A 52 21.99 -16.65 -31.71
C ALA A 52 23.46 -17.13 -31.78
N ASN A 53 23.66 -18.46 -31.73
CA ASN A 53 25.00 -19.07 -31.62
C ASN A 53 25.93 -18.74 -32.80
N ALA A 54 25.37 -18.58 -34.00
CA ALA A 54 26.15 -18.22 -35.18
C ALA A 54 26.68 -16.79 -35.06
N GLU A 55 25.83 -15.88 -34.62
CA GLU A 55 26.15 -14.48 -34.34
C GLU A 55 27.15 -14.36 -33.20
N ALA A 56 26.96 -15.07 -32.09
CA ALA A 56 27.88 -15.07 -30.96
C ALA A 56 29.29 -15.54 -31.39
N ARG A 57 29.38 -16.57 -32.24
CA ARG A 57 30.66 -17.04 -32.79
C ARG A 57 31.31 -16.01 -33.71
N ALA A 58 30.52 -15.37 -34.58
CA ALA A 58 31.02 -14.31 -35.46
C ALA A 58 31.53 -13.11 -34.65
N VAL A 59 30.77 -12.67 -33.64
CA VAL A 59 31.16 -11.60 -32.74
C VAL A 59 32.42 -11.98 -31.97
N ALA A 60 32.52 -13.19 -31.41
CA ALA A 60 33.73 -13.65 -30.72
C ALA A 60 34.97 -13.62 -31.63
N SER A 61 34.84 -13.97 -32.91
CA SER A 61 35.96 -13.90 -33.86
C SER A 61 36.49 -12.48 -34.10
N ILE A 62 35.63 -11.47 -33.91
CA ILE A 62 35.96 -10.05 -34.06
C ILE A 62 36.40 -9.46 -32.71
N ALA A 63 35.63 -9.71 -31.65
CA ALA A 63 35.81 -9.21 -30.29
C ALA A 63 37.03 -9.83 -29.59
N GLY A 64 37.43 -11.04 -29.99
CA GLY A 64 38.44 -11.87 -29.33
C GLY A 64 37.80 -12.91 -28.39
N SER A 65 36.79 -12.49 -27.62
CA SER A 65 35.98 -13.36 -26.78
C SER A 65 34.55 -12.82 -26.65
N VAL A 66 33.63 -13.71 -26.27
CA VAL A 66 32.28 -13.37 -25.81
C VAL A 66 32.06 -14.12 -24.51
N LEU A 67 31.59 -13.42 -23.49
CA LEU A 67 31.14 -14.01 -22.23
C LEU A 67 29.68 -14.45 -22.37
N LEU A 68 29.40 -15.72 -22.10
CA LEU A 68 28.04 -16.28 -22.21
C LEU A 68 27.35 -16.29 -20.85
N TYR A 69 26.17 -15.67 -20.78
CA TYR A 69 25.29 -15.77 -19.63
C TYR A 69 24.56 -17.12 -19.65
N ALA A 70 24.93 -18.00 -18.71
CA ALA A 70 24.40 -19.35 -18.56
C ALA A 70 23.70 -19.48 -17.20
N PRO A 71 22.36 -19.41 -17.13
CA PRO A 71 21.63 -19.57 -15.88
C PRO A 71 21.73 -21.03 -15.39
N VAL A 72 22.03 -21.19 -14.10
CA VAL A 72 22.08 -22.49 -13.42
C VAL A 72 21.16 -22.47 -12.21
N VAL A 73 20.55 -23.61 -11.89
CA VAL A 73 19.58 -23.74 -10.81
C VAL A 73 19.78 -25.08 -10.09
N ALA A 74 19.44 -25.13 -8.81
CA ALA A 74 19.31 -26.40 -8.09
C ALA A 74 18.24 -27.27 -8.76
N HIS A 75 18.38 -28.59 -8.68
CA HIS A 75 17.43 -29.52 -9.31
C HIS A 75 15.98 -29.28 -8.86
N ASP A 76 15.79 -29.02 -7.57
CA ASP A 76 14.46 -28.90 -6.96
C ASP A 76 13.78 -27.55 -7.29
N ASP A 77 14.55 -26.55 -7.74
CA ASP A 77 14.07 -25.23 -8.15
C ASP A 77 13.89 -25.10 -9.68
N PHE A 78 14.07 -26.20 -10.42
CA PHE A 78 13.99 -26.20 -11.89
C PHE A 78 12.70 -25.58 -12.45
N PRO A 79 11.49 -25.92 -11.94
CA PRO A 79 10.26 -25.30 -12.44
C PRO A 79 10.24 -23.78 -12.30
N SER A 80 10.75 -23.24 -11.19
CA SER A 80 10.80 -21.80 -10.91
C SER A 80 11.77 -21.08 -11.85
N ALA A 81 12.93 -21.67 -12.14
CA ALA A 81 13.89 -21.11 -13.09
C ALA A 81 13.38 -21.12 -14.54
N VAL A 82 12.63 -22.14 -14.95
CA VAL A 82 12.02 -22.19 -16.28
C VAL A 82 11.00 -21.07 -16.45
N ALA A 83 10.14 -20.81 -15.46
CA ALA A 83 9.18 -19.71 -15.51
C ALA A 83 9.87 -18.34 -15.66
N TYR A 84 10.97 -18.11 -14.94
CA TYR A 84 11.81 -16.91 -15.10
C TYR A 84 12.36 -16.78 -16.52
N LEU A 85 12.89 -17.87 -17.09
CA LEU A 85 13.45 -17.89 -18.43
C LEU A 85 12.39 -17.61 -19.50
N VAL A 86 11.20 -18.21 -19.39
CA VAL A 86 10.09 -17.99 -20.34
C VAL A 86 9.70 -16.52 -20.40
N ARG A 87 9.54 -15.84 -19.25
CA ARG A 87 9.26 -14.40 -19.21
C ARG A 87 10.34 -13.58 -19.92
N ARG A 88 11.61 -13.91 -19.72
CA ARG A 88 12.72 -13.23 -20.40
C ARG A 88 12.75 -13.48 -21.91
N LEU A 89 12.32 -14.66 -22.35
CA LEU A 89 12.17 -14.96 -23.76
C LEU A 89 10.97 -14.22 -24.37
N ASP A 90 9.83 -14.13 -23.68
CA ASP A 90 8.66 -13.38 -24.15
C ASP A 90 8.96 -11.88 -24.31
N GLU A 91 9.67 -11.27 -23.35
CA GLU A 91 10.17 -9.88 -23.49
C GLU A 91 11.03 -9.69 -24.76
N ASN A 92 11.76 -10.73 -25.16
CA ASN A 92 12.59 -10.75 -26.36
C ASN A 92 11.80 -10.91 -27.68
N THR A 93 10.51 -11.26 -27.61
CA THR A 93 9.61 -11.37 -28.77
C THR A 93 8.80 -10.10 -29.06
N SER A 94 8.93 -9.06 -28.23
CA SER A 94 8.22 -7.79 -28.41
C SER A 94 8.46 -7.20 -29.81
N ALA A 95 7.45 -6.49 -30.34
CA ALA A 95 7.43 -6.06 -31.73
C ALA A 95 8.64 -5.20 -32.13
N ASP A 96 9.22 -4.49 -31.17
CA ASP A 96 10.36 -3.59 -31.36
C ASP A 96 11.73 -4.22 -31.07
N ASN A 97 11.79 -5.46 -30.59
CA ASN A 97 13.03 -6.10 -30.22
C ASN A 97 13.82 -6.59 -31.46
N TYR A 98 15.14 -6.37 -31.45
CA TYR A 98 16.04 -6.84 -32.50
C TYR A 98 15.99 -8.37 -32.69
N LEU A 99 15.82 -9.13 -31.60
CA LEU A 99 15.78 -10.60 -31.65
C LEU A 99 14.60 -11.14 -32.46
N ARG A 100 13.51 -10.39 -32.56
CA ARG A 100 12.41 -10.74 -33.47
C ARG A 100 12.84 -10.67 -34.93
N ALA A 101 13.62 -9.64 -35.28
CA ALA A 101 14.14 -9.44 -36.62
C ALA A 101 15.29 -10.39 -36.96
N SER A 102 16.07 -10.86 -35.96
CA SER A 102 17.30 -11.61 -36.20
C SER A 102 17.09 -12.93 -36.94
N PHE A 103 15.92 -13.56 -36.83
CA PHE A 103 15.61 -14.81 -37.55
C PHE A 103 15.50 -14.65 -39.07
N HIS A 104 15.24 -13.43 -39.56
CA HIS A 104 15.00 -13.15 -40.98
C HIS A 104 15.90 -12.04 -41.53
N ILE A 105 16.79 -11.48 -40.71
CA ILE A 105 17.65 -10.36 -41.12
C ILE A 105 18.73 -10.84 -42.08
N THR A 106 18.75 -10.25 -43.27
CA THR A 106 19.86 -10.39 -44.23
C THR A 106 20.24 -9.00 -44.74
N PRO A 107 21.49 -8.79 -45.21
CA PRO A 107 21.83 -7.54 -45.87
C PRO A 107 20.80 -7.20 -46.96
N GLU A 108 20.36 -5.95 -46.99
CA GLU A 108 19.33 -5.44 -47.92
C GLU A 108 17.89 -5.93 -47.69
N SER A 109 17.63 -6.72 -46.64
CA SER A 109 16.26 -7.08 -46.25
C SER A 109 15.49 -5.87 -45.69
N ALA A 110 14.16 -5.95 -45.71
CA ALA A 110 13.30 -4.91 -45.13
C ALA A 110 13.53 -4.76 -43.62
N GLU A 111 13.76 -5.87 -42.93
CA GLU A 111 14.10 -5.94 -41.51
C GLU A 111 15.45 -5.27 -41.24
N PHE A 112 16.46 -5.50 -42.09
CA PHE A 112 17.75 -4.83 -41.99
C PHE A 112 17.61 -3.32 -42.15
N ALA A 113 16.90 -2.86 -43.19
CA ALA A 113 16.66 -1.44 -43.42
C ALA A 113 15.93 -0.78 -42.24
N ALA A 114 14.94 -1.47 -41.66
CA ALA A 114 14.22 -0.98 -40.48
C ALA A 114 15.13 -0.87 -39.24
N GLN A 115 15.96 -1.88 -38.97
CA GLN A 115 16.90 -1.86 -37.84
C GLN A 115 18.02 -0.83 -38.06
N GLU A 116 18.51 -0.67 -39.28
CA GLU A 116 19.48 0.37 -39.64
C GLU A 116 18.89 1.77 -39.40
N GLN A 117 17.67 2.03 -39.85
CA GLN A 117 16.99 3.31 -39.63
C GLN A 117 16.85 3.60 -38.13
N ARG A 118 16.44 2.61 -37.33
CA ARG A 118 16.34 2.72 -35.86
C ARG A 118 17.70 3.04 -35.24
N PHE A 119 18.75 2.33 -35.64
CA PHE A 119 20.12 2.56 -35.17
C PHE A 119 20.59 3.98 -35.50
N ARG A 120 20.39 4.44 -36.74
CA ARG A 120 20.77 5.81 -37.18
C ARG A 120 20.01 6.88 -36.40
N ALA A 121 18.71 6.69 -36.17
CA ALA A 121 17.90 7.58 -35.36
C ALA A 121 18.40 7.64 -33.90
N ALA A 122 18.69 6.48 -33.30
CA ALA A 122 19.26 6.39 -31.96
C ALA A 122 20.64 7.07 -31.85
N LEU A 123 21.48 6.91 -32.88
CA LEU A 123 22.79 7.57 -32.95
C LEU A 123 22.65 9.09 -33.03
N ALA A 124 21.71 9.61 -33.83
CA ALA A 124 21.44 11.05 -33.95
C ALA A 124 20.93 11.64 -32.62
N ALA A 125 20.03 10.94 -31.93
CA ALA A 125 19.44 11.38 -30.65
C ALA A 125 20.37 11.20 -29.44
N ARG A 126 21.52 10.52 -29.58
CA ARG A 126 22.33 10.06 -28.44
C ARG A 126 22.78 11.18 -27.47
N ASN A 127 22.90 12.41 -27.95
CA ASN A 127 23.31 13.57 -27.15
C ASN A 127 22.14 14.45 -26.70
N THR A 128 20.93 14.21 -27.22
CA THR A 128 19.72 14.98 -26.90
C THR A 128 18.77 14.24 -25.96
N VAL A 129 18.93 12.92 -25.79
CA VAL A 129 18.16 12.17 -24.79
C VAL A 129 18.42 12.70 -23.38
N SER A 130 17.35 12.91 -22.61
CA SER A 130 17.44 13.36 -21.23
C SER A 130 18.16 12.35 -20.34
N THR A 131 18.99 12.85 -19.43
CA THR A 131 19.60 12.08 -18.33
C THR A 131 18.93 12.34 -17.00
N ALA A 132 17.91 13.20 -16.96
CA ALA A 132 17.14 13.41 -15.76
C ALA A 132 16.34 12.14 -15.43
N SER A 133 16.20 11.85 -14.13
CA SER A 133 15.35 10.75 -13.70
C SER A 133 13.90 11.04 -14.05
N ARG A 134 13.25 10.10 -14.74
CA ARG A 134 11.80 10.17 -15.02
C ARG A 134 10.95 10.10 -13.75
N ARG A 135 11.50 9.55 -12.65
CA ARG A 135 10.84 9.48 -11.34
C ARG A 135 10.63 10.84 -10.68
N ARG A 136 11.37 11.87 -11.10
CA ARG A 136 11.32 13.24 -10.54
C ARG A 136 10.49 14.19 -11.39
N ALA A 137 9.78 13.69 -12.40
CA ALA A 137 8.80 14.48 -13.12
C ALA A 137 7.60 14.75 -12.20
N ALA A 138 7.20 16.01 -12.06
CA ALA A 138 6.02 16.35 -11.29
C ALA A 138 4.78 15.77 -11.99
N VAL A 139 4.00 14.97 -11.27
CA VAL A 139 2.61 14.68 -11.65
C VAL A 139 1.81 15.87 -11.12
N ASP A 140 1.17 16.62 -12.02
CA ASP A 140 0.45 17.83 -11.63
C ASP A 140 -0.98 17.51 -11.16
N ALA A 141 -1.08 16.74 -10.06
CA ALA A 141 -2.36 16.42 -9.44
C ALA A 141 -3.08 17.68 -8.93
N ALA A 142 -2.33 18.74 -8.63
CA ALA A 142 -2.87 20.06 -8.30
C ALA A 142 -3.54 20.72 -9.51
N LEU A 143 -2.95 20.64 -10.70
CA LEU A 143 -3.56 21.12 -11.94
C LEU A 143 -4.81 20.31 -12.30
N ALA A 144 -4.77 18.98 -12.20
CA ALA A 144 -5.95 18.14 -12.42
C ALA A 144 -7.11 18.54 -11.49
N PHE A 145 -6.81 18.72 -10.20
CA PHE A 145 -7.78 19.20 -9.22
C PHE A 145 -8.34 20.59 -9.56
N ALA A 146 -7.49 21.53 -10.00
CA ALA A 146 -7.94 22.87 -10.42
C ALA A 146 -8.87 22.82 -11.65
N CYS A 147 -8.75 21.79 -12.48
CA CYS A 147 -9.64 21.49 -13.60
C CYS A 147 -10.90 20.69 -13.20
N GLY A 148 -11.07 20.33 -11.92
CA GLY A 148 -12.19 19.51 -11.43
C GLY A 148 -12.06 18.02 -11.72
N GLU A 149 -10.86 17.55 -12.08
CA GLU A 149 -10.57 16.13 -12.30
C GLU A 149 -9.93 15.52 -11.05
N PHE A 150 -10.41 14.34 -10.64
CA PHE A 150 -9.81 13.58 -9.56
C PHE A 150 -8.70 12.67 -10.09
N VAL A 151 -7.49 12.87 -9.57
CA VAL A 151 -6.35 11.98 -9.80
C VAL A 151 -5.72 11.68 -8.44
N ASN A 152 -5.44 10.39 -8.20
CA ASN A 152 -4.78 9.97 -6.97
C ASN A 152 -3.42 10.64 -6.82
N GLU A 153 -3.12 11.10 -5.61
CA GLU A 153 -1.83 11.59 -5.18
C GLU A 153 -0.78 10.47 -5.30
N PRO A 154 0.34 10.70 -5.99
CA PRO A 154 1.42 9.73 -6.00
C PRO A 154 2.06 9.63 -4.61
N ASP A 155 2.40 8.41 -4.21
CA ASP A 155 3.18 8.19 -3.00
C ASP A 155 4.54 8.89 -3.08
N GLY A 156 5.05 9.31 -1.92
CA GLY A 156 6.39 9.87 -1.84
C GLY A 156 7.43 8.83 -2.30
N ASP A 157 8.34 9.23 -3.20
CA ASP A 157 9.28 8.29 -3.81
C ASP A 157 10.44 7.97 -2.84
N PRO A 158 10.58 6.71 -2.37
CA PRO A 158 11.65 6.32 -1.43
C PRO A 158 13.05 6.39 -2.05
N THR A 159 13.18 6.54 -3.37
CA THR A 159 14.48 6.84 -4.00
C THR A 159 14.95 8.26 -3.71
N ASP A 160 14.10 9.14 -3.16
CA ASP A 160 14.48 10.45 -2.66
C ASP A 160 14.99 10.34 -1.22
N VAL A 161 16.31 10.33 -1.08
CA VAL A 161 16.99 10.24 0.21
C VAL A 161 16.64 11.41 1.14
N ALA A 162 16.29 12.59 0.61
CA ALA A 162 15.90 13.72 1.44
C ALA A 162 14.54 13.48 2.10
N LEU A 163 13.57 12.98 1.34
CA LEU A 163 12.26 12.57 1.86
C LEU A 163 12.44 11.51 2.95
N VAL A 164 13.19 10.44 2.67
CA VAL A 164 13.43 9.37 3.64
C VAL A 164 14.07 9.92 4.91
N ARG A 165 15.09 10.79 4.81
CA ARG A 165 15.74 11.36 6.00
C ARG A 165 14.80 12.22 6.83
N LEU A 166 14.02 13.10 6.20
CA LEU A 166 13.09 13.98 6.91
C LEU A 166 11.94 13.18 7.55
N ALA A 167 11.48 12.13 6.88
CA ALA A 167 10.43 11.25 7.38
C ALA A 167 10.81 10.47 8.66
N HIS A 168 12.10 10.41 9.00
CA HIS A 168 12.59 9.77 10.22
C HIS A 168 13.12 10.79 11.26
N ALA A 169 13.04 12.09 10.98
CA ALA A 169 13.43 13.16 11.89
C ALA A 169 12.20 13.68 12.66
N ALA A 170 11.74 12.91 13.65
CA ALA A 170 10.44 13.12 14.30
C ALA A 170 10.37 14.39 15.20
N PRO A 171 9.54 15.39 14.87
CA PRO A 171 9.14 16.40 15.84
C PRO A 171 8.14 15.81 16.85
N HIS A 172 8.15 16.31 18.08
CA HIS A 172 7.05 16.09 19.01
C HIS A 172 5.96 17.12 18.74
N VAL A 173 4.71 16.69 18.57
CA VAL A 173 3.56 17.57 18.39
C VAL A 173 2.75 17.60 19.69
N PRO A 174 2.77 18.69 20.47
CA PRO A 174 1.99 18.78 21.70
C PRO A 174 0.51 19.00 21.37
N ALA A 175 -0.29 17.94 21.45
CA ALA A 175 -1.74 18.04 21.36
C ALA A 175 -2.34 18.73 22.59
N PRO A 176 -3.49 19.42 22.47
CA PRO A 176 -4.21 19.98 23.60
C PRO A 176 -4.55 18.95 24.68
N ASP A 177 -4.73 19.44 25.90
CA ASP A 177 -5.23 18.65 27.03
C ASP A 177 -6.65 18.15 26.79
N VAL A 178 -7.07 17.22 27.64
CA VAL A 178 -8.43 16.65 27.61
C VAL A 178 -9.45 17.74 27.93
N ALA A 179 -10.48 17.83 27.11
CA ALA A 179 -11.54 18.82 27.23
C ALA A 179 -12.44 18.55 28.45
N SER A 180 -12.79 19.60 29.18
CA SER A 180 -13.84 19.58 30.20
C SER A 180 -15.24 19.57 29.58
N LEU A 181 -16.26 19.21 30.35
CA LEU A 181 -17.67 19.28 29.91
C LEU A 181 -18.05 20.70 29.46
N ASP A 182 -17.63 21.73 30.19
CA ASP A 182 -17.88 23.13 29.82
C ASP A 182 -17.23 23.50 28.47
N GLN A 183 -16.03 22.99 28.21
CA GLN A 183 -15.36 23.19 26.92
C GLN A 183 -16.09 22.47 25.78
N ILE A 184 -16.65 21.28 26.04
CA ILE A 184 -17.48 20.55 25.06
C ILE A 184 -18.72 21.38 24.73
N GLU A 185 -19.46 21.86 25.74
CA GLU A 185 -20.66 22.70 25.56
C GLU A 185 -20.35 23.98 24.76
N GLN A 186 -19.29 24.68 25.15
CA GLN A 186 -18.87 25.91 24.48
C GLN A 186 -18.55 25.63 23.00
N THR A 187 -17.76 24.59 22.74
CA THR A 187 -17.29 24.25 21.39
C THR A 187 -18.46 23.82 20.50
N LEU A 188 -19.36 22.97 20.98
CA LEU A 188 -20.54 22.56 20.22
C LEU A 188 -21.47 23.75 19.94
N GLY A 189 -21.61 24.66 20.91
CA GLY A 189 -22.35 25.92 20.72
C GLY A 189 -21.70 26.85 19.67
N GLU A 190 -20.37 26.90 19.61
CA GLU A 190 -19.63 27.64 18.58
C GLU A 190 -19.80 27.02 17.19
N LEU A 191 -19.62 25.71 17.05
CA LEU A 191 -19.84 24.99 15.79
C LEU A 191 -21.28 25.16 15.30
N ARG A 192 -22.26 25.04 16.19
CA ARG A 192 -23.68 25.22 15.85
C ARG A 192 -23.97 26.64 15.33
N ARG A 193 -23.32 27.68 15.89
CA ARG A 193 -23.42 29.06 15.38
C ARG A 193 -22.70 29.25 14.05
N GLY A 194 -21.54 28.61 13.86
CA GLY A 194 -20.76 28.65 12.63
C GLY A 194 -21.39 27.89 11.46
N ALA A 195 -22.28 26.93 11.73
CA ALA A 195 -22.88 26.06 10.71
C ALA A 195 -23.59 26.81 9.58
N ALA A 196 -24.38 27.84 9.92
CA ALA A 196 -25.02 28.66 8.90
C ALA A 196 -24.00 29.41 8.02
N ALA A 197 -22.92 29.92 8.61
CA ALA A 197 -21.89 30.66 7.88
C ALA A 197 -21.05 29.75 6.98
N TRP A 198 -20.70 28.55 7.45
CA TRP A 198 -19.97 27.56 6.66
C TRP A 198 -20.83 27.00 5.52
N SER A 199 -22.06 26.61 5.81
CA SER A 199 -23.00 26.10 4.81
C SER A 199 -23.33 27.14 3.73
N ALA A 200 -23.38 28.43 4.08
CA ALA A 200 -23.63 29.52 3.13
C ALA A 200 -22.46 29.80 2.16
N ARG A 201 -21.25 29.32 2.44
CA ARG A 201 -20.16 29.37 1.44
C ARG A 201 -20.57 28.53 0.24
N SER A 202 -20.30 29.03 -0.96
CA SER A 202 -20.56 28.27 -2.17
C SER A 202 -19.79 26.93 -2.15
N PRO A 203 -20.31 25.88 -2.80
CA PRO A 203 -19.58 24.62 -2.94
C PRO A 203 -18.16 24.82 -3.49
N ARG A 204 -18.00 25.73 -4.46
CA ARG A 204 -16.71 26.17 -5.02
C ARG A 204 -15.73 26.70 -3.96
N GLU A 205 -16.18 27.61 -3.11
CA GLU A 205 -15.32 28.17 -2.04
C GLU A 205 -14.88 27.09 -1.05
N ARG A 206 -15.76 26.13 -0.73
CA ARG A 206 -15.38 24.98 0.10
C ARG A 206 -14.33 24.13 -0.61
N THR A 207 -14.52 23.82 -1.89
CA THR A 207 -13.54 23.07 -2.70
C THR A 207 -12.17 23.72 -2.70
N GLU A 208 -12.09 25.04 -2.89
CA GLU A 208 -10.82 25.76 -2.90
C GLU A 208 -10.08 25.69 -1.55
N ILE A 209 -10.81 25.72 -0.42
CA ILE A 209 -10.23 25.56 0.93
C ILE A 209 -9.68 24.14 1.10
N LEU A 210 -10.46 23.12 0.76
CA LEU A 210 -10.05 21.73 0.89
C LEU A 210 -8.88 21.39 -0.04
N GLY A 211 -8.83 21.97 -1.25
CA GLY A 211 -7.69 21.86 -2.16
C GLY A 211 -6.41 22.52 -1.63
N ARG A 212 -6.52 23.64 -0.90
CA ARG A 212 -5.37 24.23 -0.19
C ARG A 212 -4.89 23.33 0.94
N ALA A 213 -5.79 22.65 1.65
CA ALA A 213 -5.42 21.66 2.65
C ALA A 213 -4.63 20.52 2.00
N ALA A 214 -5.12 19.94 0.90
CA ALA A 214 -4.42 18.92 0.12
C ALA A 214 -3.00 19.36 -0.30
N THR A 215 -2.85 20.61 -0.74
CA THR A 215 -1.54 21.17 -1.11
C THR A 215 -0.59 21.27 0.08
N LEU A 216 -1.09 21.74 1.23
CA LEU A 216 -0.31 21.84 2.47
C LEU A 216 0.11 20.46 2.98
N MET A 217 -0.80 19.49 2.96
CA MET A 217 -0.55 18.10 3.36
C MET A 217 0.56 17.47 2.51
N ALA A 218 0.54 17.71 1.19
CA ALA A 218 1.58 17.23 0.28
C ALA A 218 2.95 17.86 0.61
N ALA A 219 2.98 19.17 0.90
CA ALA A 219 4.21 19.88 1.26
C ALA A 219 4.81 19.41 2.61
N GLU A 220 3.96 18.98 3.54
CA GLU A 220 4.35 18.52 4.88
C GLU A 220 4.41 16.98 5.02
N ARG A 221 4.33 16.24 3.91
CA ARG A 221 4.30 14.76 3.87
C ARG A 221 5.34 14.11 4.77
N ALA A 222 6.60 14.55 4.68
CA ALA A 222 7.69 13.99 5.48
C ALA A 222 7.46 14.20 6.99
N THR A 223 6.97 15.37 7.38
CA THR A 223 6.64 15.68 8.78
C THR A 223 5.49 14.81 9.26
N THR A 224 4.42 14.68 8.47
CA THR A 224 3.28 13.81 8.81
C THR A 224 3.71 12.35 8.99
N ILE A 225 4.55 11.81 8.08
CA ILE A 225 5.10 10.45 8.21
C ILE A 225 5.87 10.30 9.53
N ALA A 226 6.72 11.27 9.85
CA ALA A 226 7.54 11.21 11.06
C ALA A 226 6.70 11.23 12.36
N ILE A 227 5.59 11.99 12.37
CA ILE A 227 4.65 12.02 13.51
C ILE A 227 3.94 10.66 13.65
N MET A 228 3.43 10.10 12.55
CA MET A 228 2.77 8.79 12.57
C MET A 228 3.73 7.65 12.98
N GLY A 229 4.98 7.69 12.51
CA GLY A 229 5.98 6.70 12.92
C GLY A 229 6.33 6.76 14.41
N ARG A 230 6.22 7.94 15.03
CA ARG A 230 6.45 8.15 16.46
C ARG A 230 5.26 7.75 17.32
N GLU A 231 4.06 8.24 17.02
CA GLU A 231 2.86 8.02 17.86
C GLU A 231 2.16 6.71 17.56
N ALA A 232 2.06 6.33 16.28
CA ALA A 232 1.29 5.16 15.84
C ALA A 232 2.17 3.94 15.50
N GLY A 233 3.50 4.06 15.61
CA GLY A 233 4.44 2.99 15.28
C GLY A 233 4.46 2.59 13.81
N LYS A 234 3.91 3.42 12.91
CA LYS A 234 3.89 3.15 11.46
C LYS A 234 5.27 3.20 10.84
N THR A 235 5.57 2.27 9.94
CA THR A 235 6.76 2.34 9.10
C THR A 235 6.57 3.39 8.00
N PHE A 236 7.66 3.78 7.33
CA PHE A 236 7.58 4.67 6.17
C PHE A 236 6.62 4.13 5.10
N ASP A 237 6.69 2.83 4.79
CA ASP A 237 5.88 2.20 3.75
C ASP A 237 4.38 2.11 4.10
N GLU A 238 4.01 2.23 5.39
CA GLU A 238 2.61 2.29 5.83
C GLU A 238 2.09 3.71 5.97
N ALA A 239 2.92 4.63 6.47
CA ALA A 239 2.56 6.03 6.66
C ALA A 239 2.55 6.83 5.35
N ASN A 240 3.44 6.53 4.40
CA ASN A 240 3.55 7.28 3.17
C ASN A 240 2.30 7.14 2.26
N PRO A 241 1.75 5.94 2.02
CA PRO A 241 0.47 5.80 1.32
C PRO A 241 -0.70 6.42 2.08
N GLU A 242 -0.69 6.38 3.42
CA GLU A 242 -1.74 7.03 4.22
C GLU A 242 -1.78 8.55 4.03
N VAL A 243 -0.62 9.20 3.87
CA VAL A 243 -0.60 10.64 3.52
C VAL A 243 -1.25 10.86 2.15
N SER A 244 -0.95 10.01 1.17
CA SER A 244 -1.58 10.08 -0.15
C SER A 244 -3.09 9.87 -0.07
N GLU A 245 -3.55 8.90 0.71
CA GLU A 245 -4.97 8.61 0.93
C GLU A 245 -5.70 9.81 1.57
N ALA A 246 -5.10 10.46 2.56
CA ALA A 246 -5.66 11.67 3.18
C ALA A 246 -5.78 12.84 2.18
N ILE A 247 -4.77 13.02 1.32
CA ILE A 247 -4.77 14.02 0.24
C ILE A 247 -5.84 13.68 -0.80
N ASP A 248 -5.99 12.40 -1.12
CA ASP A 248 -7.02 11.91 -2.03
C ASP A 248 -8.41 12.18 -1.49
N PHE A 249 -8.69 11.91 -0.20
CA PHE A 249 -9.96 12.27 0.41
C PHE A 249 -10.25 13.77 0.33
N ALA A 250 -9.24 14.62 0.59
CA ALA A 250 -9.38 16.06 0.48
C ALA A 250 -9.84 16.48 -0.92
N ARG A 251 -9.19 15.95 -1.97
CA ARG A 251 -9.49 16.29 -3.37
C ARG A 251 -10.80 15.65 -3.84
N PHE A 252 -10.98 14.36 -3.56
CA PHE A 252 -12.14 13.59 -3.99
C PHE A 252 -13.43 14.18 -3.40
N TYR A 253 -13.50 14.36 -2.09
CA TYR A 253 -14.72 14.89 -1.47
C TYR A 253 -14.97 16.35 -1.80
N ALA A 254 -13.93 17.16 -2.01
CA ALA A 254 -14.09 18.52 -2.49
C ALA A 254 -14.76 18.56 -3.88
N ILE A 255 -14.27 17.76 -4.83
CA ILE A 255 -14.87 17.64 -6.18
C ILE A 255 -16.31 17.11 -6.08
N GLN A 256 -16.54 16.03 -5.32
CA GLN A 256 -17.88 15.47 -5.15
C GLN A 256 -18.84 16.46 -4.49
N GLY A 257 -18.40 17.19 -3.48
CA GLY A 257 -19.18 18.22 -2.80
C GLY A 257 -19.55 19.39 -3.73
N GLU A 258 -18.64 19.80 -4.62
CA GLU A 258 -18.94 20.82 -5.64
C GLU A 258 -19.97 20.33 -6.65
N GLN A 259 -19.84 19.09 -7.12
CA GLN A 259 -20.74 18.48 -8.09
C GLN A 259 -22.15 18.26 -7.53
N LEU A 260 -22.24 17.84 -6.26
CA LEU A 260 -23.53 17.70 -5.59
C LEU A 260 -24.16 19.07 -5.30
N GLY A 261 -23.37 20.04 -4.88
CA GLY A 261 -23.82 21.40 -4.61
C GLY A 261 -25.12 21.45 -3.81
N ASP A 262 -26.10 22.19 -4.32
CA ASP A 262 -27.40 22.39 -3.66
C ASP A 262 -28.37 21.20 -3.81
N LEU A 263 -27.97 20.10 -4.45
CA LEU A 263 -28.77 18.86 -4.50
C LEU A 263 -28.88 18.18 -3.13
N THR A 264 -28.04 18.58 -2.17
CA THR A 264 -27.99 18.01 -0.82
C THR A 264 -28.05 19.11 0.23
N GLN A 265 -28.43 18.75 1.46
CA GLN A 265 -28.38 19.66 2.60
C GLN A 265 -27.46 19.09 3.69
N PRO A 266 -26.70 19.94 4.39
CA PRO A 266 -25.91 19.49 5.53
C PRO A 266 -26.81 19.03 6.67
N LEU A 267 -26.32 18.06 7.44
CA LEU A 267 -26.93 17.55 8.66
C LEU A 267 -26.78 18.53 9.83
N GLY A 268 -25.65 19.23 9.91
CA GLY A 268 -25.34 20.21 10.96
C GLY A 268 -23.95 20.03 11.57
N VAL A 269 -23.87 19.56 12.82
CA VAL A 269 -22.63 19.22 13.51
C VAL A 269 -22.39 17.72 13.39
N VAL A 270 -21.29 17.35 12.73
CA VAL A 270 -20.85 15.96 12.57
C VAL A 270 -19.69 15.70 13.53
N CYS A 271 -19.81 14.66 14.36
CA CYS A 271 -18.73 14.19 15.22
C CYS A 271 -17.95 13.09 14.51
N VAL A 272 -16.67 13.32 14.26
CA VAL A 272 -15.77 12.34 13.64
C VAL A 272 -14.96 11.66 14.75
N VAL A 273 -15.16 10.36 14.88
CA VAL A 273 -14.52 9.48 15.87
C VAL A 273 -13.66 8.44 15.12
N PRO A 274 -12.42 8.81 14.72
CA PRO A 274 -11.51 7.95 13.98
C PRO A 274 -10.82 6.92 14.88
N PRO A 275 -10.18 5.89 14.28
CA PRO A 275 -9.37 4.92 14.98
C PRO A 275 -7.91 5.41 15.07
N TRP A 276 -7.05 4.64 15.72
CA TRP A 276 -5.62 4.93 15.84
C TRP A 276 -4.76 4.28 14.75
N ASN A 277 -5.27 3.28 14.03
CA ASN A 277 -4.48 2.47 13.09
C ASN A 277 -4.33 3.11 11.70
N PHE A 278 -5.20 4.05 11.33
CA PHE A 278 -5.00 5.00 10.24
C PHE A 278 -5.30 6.40 10.80
N PRO A 279 -4.39 6.93 11.63
CA PRO A 279 -4.64 8.11 12.45
C PRO A 279 -4.64 9.43 11.68
N TYR A 280 -4.33 9.40 10.38
CA TYR A 280 -4.30 10.56 9.52
C TYR A 280 -5.33 10.45 8.39
N ALA A 281 -5.37 9.35 7.64
CA ALA A 281 -6.27 9.21 6.48
C ALA A 281 -7.74 9.06 6.88
N ILE A 282 -8.08 8.19 7.83
CA ILE A 282 -9.47 7.99 8.25
C ILE A 282 -10.08 9.25 8.90
N PRO A 283 -9.40 9.95 9.84
CA PRO A 283 -9.92 11.22 10.32
C PRO A 283 -10.02 12.27 9.21
N ALA A 284 -9.04 12.34 8.31
CA ALA A 284 -9.11 13.23 7.15
C ALA A 284 -10.35 12.93 6.29
N GLY A 285 -10.60 11.66 5.97
CA GLY A 285 -11.77 11.22 5.20
C GLY A 285 -13.08 11.69 5.81
N GLY A 286 -13.31 11.41 7.08
CA GLY A 286 -14.52 11.83 7.79
C GLY A 286 -14.67 13.36 7.86
N VAL A 287 -13.58 14.07 8.18
CA VAL A 287 -13.57 15.54 8.27
C VAL A 287 -13.82 16.18 6.90
N PHE A 288 -13.13 15.73 5.85
CA PHE A 288 -13.27 16.27 4.50
C PHE A 288 -14.66 15.98 3.92
N ALA A 289 -15.20 14.77 4.09
CA ALA A 289 -16.55 14.44 3.65
C ALA A 289 -17.59 15.36 4.30
N ALA A 290 -17.52 15.53 5.63
CA ALA A 290 -18.47 16.36 6.37
C ALA A 290 -18.36 17.84 6.00
N LEU A 291 -17.13 18.40 5.93
CA LEU A 291 -16.90 19.79 5.55
C LEU A 291 -17.32 20.08 4.10
N ALA A 292 -17.04 19.18 3.16
CA ALA A 292 -17.42 19.33 1.75
C ALA A 292 -18.95 19.38 1.58
N ALA A 293 -19.67 18.53 2.33
CA ALA A 293 -21.14 18.52 2.40
C ALA A 293 -21.74 19.73 3.14
N GLY A 294 -20.92 20.66 3.65
CA GLY A 294 -21.37 21.90 4.29
C GLY A 294 -21.66 21.76 5.79
N ASN A 295 -21.27 20.65 6.42
CA ASN A 295 -21.40 20.46 7.86
C ASN A 295 -20.25 21.15 8.61
N THR A 296 -20.49 21.44 9.89
CA THR A 296 -19.42 21.71 10.85
C THR A 296 -18.98 20.41 11.50
N VAL A 297 -17.73 20.37 11.96
CA VAL A 297 -17.10 19.13 12.41
C VAL A 297 -16.47 19.29 13.79
N VAL A 298 -16.71 18.32 14.65
CA VAL A 298 -15.89 18.07 15.84
C VAL A 298 -15.10 16.80 15.63
N LEU A 299 -13.77 16.91 15.65
CA LEU A 299 -12.86 15.78 15.59
C LEU A 299 -12.50 15.32 17.01
N LYS A 300 -12.96 14.12 17.40
CA LYS A 300 -12.59 13.45 18.65
C LYS A 300 -11.59 12.33 18.36
N PRO A 301 -10.27 12.56 18.44
CA PRO A 301 -9.28 11.56 18.06
C PRO A 301 -9.22 10.38 19.01
N ALA A 302 -8.67 9.25 18.54
CA ALA A 302 -8.26 8.15 19.39
C ALA A 302 -7.17 8.59 20.39
N PRO A 303 -7.18 8.10 21.64
CA PRO A 303 -6.27 8.55 22.68
C PRO A 303 -4.79 8.24 22.39
N GLN A 304 -4.50 7.26 21.53
CA GLN A 304 -3.13 6.87 21.16
C GLN A 304 -2.47 7.82 20.16
N THR A 305 -3.23 8.55 19.35
CA THR A 305 -2.70 9.28 18.17
C THR A 305 -3.16 10.74 18.12
N THR A 306 -3.27 11.34 19.30
CA THR A 306 -3.77 12.72 19.46
C THR A 306 -2.91 13.78 18.76
N GLY A 307 -1.60 13.59 18.67
CA GLY A 307 -0.70 14.52 17.99
C GLY A 307 -0.86 14.46 16.47
N VAL A 308 -1.07 13.27 15.90
CA VAL A 308 -1.38 13.11 14.47
C VAL A 308 -2.67 13.85 14.09
N ALA A 309 -3.75 13.64 14.87
CA ALA A 309 -5.03 14.30 14.60
C ALA A 309 -4.99 15.82 14.83
N TRP A 310 -4.21 16.28 15.81
CA TRP A 310 -3.97 17.71 16.01
C TRP A 310 -3.22 18.33 14.82
N HIS A 311 -2.19 17.65 14.32
CA HIS A 311 -1.45 18.06 13.13
C HIS A 311 -2.37 18.20 11.91
N LEU A 312 -3.28 17.24 11.69
CA LEU A 312 -4.31 17.35 10.66
C LEU A 312 -5.19 18.59 10.87
N ALA A 313 -5.75 18.80 12.07
CA ALA A 313 -6.60 19.96 12.35
C ALA A 313 -5.88 21.30 12.12
N ASP A 314 -4.61 21.41 12.54
CA ASP A 314 -3.76 22.57 12.30
C ASP A 314 -3.59 22.87 10.80
N GLN A 315 -3.36 21.84 9.98
CA GLN A 315 -3.26 21.99 8.54
C GLN A 315 -4.57 22.50 7.92
N LEU A 316 -5.74 22.00 8.35
CA LEU A 316 -7.03 22.49 7.85
C LEU A 316 -7.28 23.95 8.26
N TRP A 317 -6.95 24.35 9.50
CA TRP A 317 -7.07 25.75 9.91
C TRP A 317 -6.14 26.67 9.12
N ARG A 318 -4.88 26.27 8.90
CA ARG A 318 -3.91 27.02 8.09
C ARG A 318 -4.30 27.09 6.61
N ALA A 319 -5.02 26.10 6.10
CA ALA A 319 -5.60 26.12 4.75
C ALA A 319 -6.82 27.05 4.62
N GLY A 320 -7.39 27.49 5.74
CA GLY A 320 -8.48 28.46 5.81
C GLY A 320 -9.84 27.88 6.20
N VAL A 321 -9.90 26.66 6.76
CA VAL A 321 -11.12 26.17 7.43
C VAL A 321 -11.33 27.00 8.70
N PRO A 322 -12.49 27.66 8.87
CA PRO A 322 -12.77 28.44 10.07
C PRO A 322 -12.79 27.59 11.35
N ARG A 323 -12.38 28.17 12.49
CA ARG A 323 -12.41 27.49 13.80
C ARG A 323 -13.83 27.21 14.31
N ASP A 324 -14.81 27.95 13.82
CA ASP A 324 -16.24 27.72 14.04
C ASP A 324 -16.87 26.75 13.02
N ALA A 325 -16.06 26.20 12.09
CA ALA A 325 -16.45 25.11 11.19
C ALA A 325 -15.77 23.79 11.54
N LEU A 326 -14.55 23.82 12.10
CA LEU A 326 -13.80 22.65 12.54
C LEU A 326 -13.24 22.88 13.95
N ALA A 327 -13.62 22.02 14.88
CA ALA A 327 -13.03 21.95 16.21
C ALA A 327 -12.35 20.59 16.45
N TYR A 328 -11.34 20.62 17.31
CA TYR A 328 -10.65 19.45 17.82
C TYR A 328 -10.97 19.32 19.30
N LEU A 329 -11.49 18.16 19.74
CA LEU A 329 -11.79 17.87 21.14
C LEU A 329 -11.25 16.51 21.55
N ARG A 330 -10.15 16.53 22.30
CA ARG A 330 -9.65 15.34 23.00
C ARG A 330 -10.54 15.05 24.19
N THR A 331 -11.16 13.89 24.24
CA THR A 331 -11.96 13.42 25.39
C THR A 331 -11.49 12.03 25.82
N HIS A 332 -11.68 11.70 27.09
CA HIS A 332 -11.51 10.33 27.54
C HIS A 332 -12.68 9.46 27.05
N ASP A 333 -12.47 8.14 27.02
CA ASP A 333 -13.51 7.16 26.70
C ASP A 333 -14.30 6.79 27.97
N ASP A 334 -14.81 7.83 28.62
CA ASP A 334 -15.60 7.80 29.83
C ASP A 334 -16.86 8.67 29.67
N HIS A 335 -17.41 9.16 30.79
CA HIS A 335 -18.55 10.08 30.78
C HIS A 335 -18.34 11.34 29.93
N THR A 336 -17.09 11.83 29.75
CA THR A 336 -16.79 13.00 28.90
C THR A 336 -16.94 12.69 27.41
N GLY A 337 -16.42 11.54 26.96
CA GLY A 337 -16.59 11.05 25.59
C GLY A 337 -18.05 10.73 25.29
N GLN A 338 -18.74 10.08 26.23
CA GLN A 338 -20.17 9.82 26.14
C GLN A 338 -20.97 11.12 25.99
N HIS A 339 -20.67 12.14 26.81
CA HIS A 339 -21.34 13.44 26.75
C HIS A 339 -21.22 14.09 25.38
N LEU A 340 -20.03 14.04 24.76
CA LEU A 340 -19.81 14.56 23.41
C LEU A 340 -20.60 13.78 22.35
N VAL A 341 -20.48 12.45 22.32
CA VAL A 341 -21.09 11.61 21.26
C VAL A 341 -22.61 11.63 21.33
N ALA A 342 -23.19 11.55 22.53
CA ALA A 342 -24.63 11.54 22.74
C ALA A 342 -25.25 12.94 22.78
N HIS A 343 -24.47 14.00 22.57
CA HIS A 343 -24.93 15.36 22.76
C HIS A 343 -26.11 15.71 21.82
N PRO A 344 -27.14 16.46 22.28
CA PRO A 344 -28.26 16.87 21.42
C PRO A 344 -27.84 17.78 20.25
N GLN A 345 -26.69 18.46 20.37
CA GLN A 345 -26.16 19.27 19.28
C GLN A 345 -25.33 18.49 18.25
N VAL A 346 -25.05 17.20 18.47
CA VAL A 346 -24.39 16.35 17.46
C VAL A 346 -25.48 15.65 16.64
N ASP A 347 -25.52 15.96 15.35
CA ASP A 347 -26.56 15.50 14.43
C ASP A 347 -26.19 14.16 13.78
N ALA A 348 -24.90 13.91 13.58
CA ALA A 348 -24.40 12.63 13.07
C ALA A 348 -23.01 12.29 13.64
N VAL A 349 -22.69 11.00 13.66
CA VAL A 349 -21.38 10.49 14.06
C VAL A 349 -20.82 9.66 12.90
N ILE A 350 -19.58 9.94 12.51
CA ILE A 350 -18.77 9.07 11.65
C ILE A 350 -17.80 8.34 12.58
N LEU A 351 -17.99 7.03 12.72
CA LEU A 351 -17.17 6.15 13.55
C LEU A 351 -16.37 5.22 12.64
N THR A 352 -15.08 5.05 12.93
CA THR A 352 -14.38 3.83 12.50
C THR A 352 -13.76 3.19 13.74
N GLY A 353 -14.10 1.92 14.00
CA GLY A 353 -13.72 1.25 15.23
C GLY A 353 -14.30 -0.15 15.36
N SER A 354 -14.56 -0.60 16.59
CA SER A 354 -15.16 -1.90 16.83
C SER A 354 -16.69 -1.87 16.71
N PHE A 355 -17.27 -3.03 16.41
CA PHE A 355 -18.71 -3.22 16.44
C PHE A 355 -19.31 -2.93 17.83
N ASP A 356 -18.62 -3.34 18.89
CA ASP A 356 -19.04 -3.08 20.28
C ASP A 356 -19.13 -1.57 20.58
N THR A 357 -18.21 -0.76 20.05
CA THR A 357 -18.27 0.71 20.20
C THR A 357 -19.45 1.30 19.41
N ALA A 358 -19.73 0.79 18.21
CA ALA A 358 -20.89 1.23 17.43
C ALA A 358 -22.20 0.92 18.18
N GLN A 359 -22.33 -0.29 18.74
CA GLN A 359 -23.49 -0.67 19.56
C GLN A 359 -23.62 0.18 20.82
N LEU A 360 -22.50 0.48 21.48
CA LEU A 360 -22.47 1.35 22.66
C LEU A 360 -23.01 2.75 22.34
N PHE A 361 -22.61 3.34 21.21
CA PHE A 361 -23.07 4.68 20.80
C PHE A 361 -24.57 4.71 20.52
N VAL A 362 -25.09 3.71 19.80
CA VAL A 362 -26.54 3.56 19.57
C VAL A 362 -27.29 3.32 20.88
N GLY A 363 -26.69 2.61 21.84
CA GLY A 363 -27.25 2.41 23.17
C GLY A 363 -27.38 3.72 23.98
N TRP A 364 -26.47 4.68 23.78
CA TRP A 364 -26.55 6.00 24.41
C TRP A 364 -27.58 6.92 23.76
N LYS A 365 -27.70 6.86 22.43
CA LYS A 365 -28.61 7.70 21.63
C LYS A 365 -29.23 6.87 20.49
N PRO A 366 -30.38 6.21 20.70
CA PRO A 366 -30.98 5.31 19.72
C PRO A 366 -31.34 5.96 18.38
N GLU A 367 -31.60 7.27 18.36
CA GLU A 367 -31.87 8.07 17.17
C GLU A 367 -30.62 8.63 16.48
N LEU A 368 -29.42 8.24 16.94
CA LEU A 368 -28.16 8.72 16.38
C LEU A 368 -28.03 8.33 14.90
N HIS A 369 -27.77 9.33 14.05
CA HIS A 369 -27.35 9.08 12.67
C HIS A 369 -25.88 8.62 12.69
N LEU A 370 -25.67 7.31 12.77
CA LEU A 370 -24.35 6.69 12.85
C LEU A 370 -23.92 6.14 11.49
N LEU A 371 -22.77 6.61 11.00
CA LEU A 371 -22.04 6.06 9.86
C LEU A 371 -20.82 5.33 10.44
N ALA A 372 -20.90 4.01 10.59
CA ALA A 372 -19.86 3.23 11.26
C ALA A 372 -19.16 2.27 10.31
N GLU A 373 -17.83 2.40 10.21
CA GLU A 373 -16.96 1.34 9.71
C GLU A 373 -16.47 0.47 10.85
N THR A 374 -16.88 -0.79 10.84
CA THR A 374 -16.49 -1.75 11.87
C THR A 374 -15.51 -2.76 11.30
N SER A 375 -14.64 -3.27 12.18
CA SER A 375 -13.55 -4.18 11.81
C SER A 375 -13.99 -5.50 11.14
N GLY A 376 -13.02 -6.31 10.70
CA GLY A 376 -13.28 -7.50 9.88
C GLY A 376 -12.43 -8.73 10.21
N LYS A 377 -12.94 -9.92 9.87
CA LYS A 377 -12.19 -11.18 9.96
C LYS A 377 -11.86 -11.72 8.57
N ASN A 378 -10.94 -11.04 7.91
CA ASN A 378 -10.65 -11.27 6.49
C ASN A 378 -9.79 -12.50 6.25
N SER A 379 -9.95 -13.07 5.05
CA SER A 379 -9.18 -14.23 4.61
C SER A 379 -8.73 -14.10 3.16
N MET A 380 -7.65 -14.80 2.83
CA MET A 380 -7.17 -15.01 1.47
C MET A 380 -7.24 -16.50 1.14
N ILE A 381 -7.91 -16.83 0.04
CA ILE A 381 -7.91 -18.18 -0.52
C ILE A 381 -6.68 -18.35 -1.40
N VAL A 382 -5.96 -19.46 -1.23
CA VAL A 382 -4.89 -19.90 -2.12
C VAL A 382 -5.35 -21.18 -2.81
N ALA A 383 -5.81 -21.07 -4.05
CA ALA A 383 -6.31 -22.19 -4.84
C ALA A 383 -5.18 -23.09 -5.37
N ALA A 384 -5.54 -24.29 -5.83
CA ALA A 384 -4.59 -25.22 -6.45
C ALA A 384 -3.85 -24.63 -7.67
N SER A 385 -4.51 -23.72 -8.41
CA SER A 385 -3.96 -23.06 -9.59
C SER A 385 -3.07 -21.84 -9.29
N ALA A 386 -2.88 -21.48 -8.01
CA ALA A 386 -2.19 -20.25 -7.62
C ALA A 386 -0.69 -20.24 -7.98
N ASP A 387 -0.17 -19.06 -8.32
CA ASP A 387 1.26 -18.79 -8.25
C ASP A 387 1.66 -18.66 -6.77
N ILE A 388 2.34 -19.68 -6.24
CA ILE A 388 2.73 -19.78 -4.82
C ILE A 388 3.61 -18.60 -4.40
N ASP A 389 4.55 -18.16 -5.24
CA ASP A 389 5.51 -17.11 -4.87
C ASP A 389 4.78 -15.78 -4.69
N VAL A 390 3.85 -15.47 -5.61
CA VAL A 390 3.02 -14.26 -5.54
C VAL A 390 2.02 -14.35 -4.39
N ALA A 391 1.36 -15.50 -4.21
CA ALA A 391 0.40 -15.73 -3.14
C ALA A 391 1.04 -15.57 -1.75
N VAL A 392 2.22 -16.16 -1.52
CA VAL A 392 2.95 -16.02 -0.25
C VAL A 392 3.34 -14.57 0.01
N LYS A 393 3.88 -13.87 -0.99
CA LYS A 393 4.24 -12.45 -0.88
C LYS A 393 3.03 -11.60 -0.45
N ASP A 394 1.92 -11.75 -1.15
CA ASP A 394 0.71 -10.96 -0.92
C ASP A 394 0.01 -11.34 0.39
N LEU A 395 0.05 -12.62 0.76
CA LEU A 395 -0.46 -13.12 2.04
C LEU A 395 0.34 -12.54 3.23
N VAL A 396 1.68 -12.60 3.17
CA VAL A 396 2.57 -12.05 4.21
C VAL A 396 2.33 -10.55 4.35
N HIS A 397 2.28 -9.81 3.24
CA HIS A 397 1.97 -8.38 3.27
C HIS A 397 0.58 -8.11 3.86
N SER A 398 -0.44 -8.86 3.45
CA SER A 398 -1.82 -8.67 3.92
C SER A 398 -2.01 -9.04 5.40
N ALA A 399 -1.23 -9.99 5.93
CA ALA A 399 -1.32 -10.45 7.31
C ALA A 399 -0.53 -9.57 8.29
N PHE A 400 0.66 -9.10 7.88
CA PHE A 400 1.64 -8.51 8.81
C PHE A 400 1.97 -7.04 8.56
N SER A 401 1.52 -6.44 7.45
CA SER A 401 1.65 -4.99 7.26
C SER A 401 0.99 -4.23 8.42
N HIS A 402 1.68 -3.19 8.91
CA HIS A 402 1.30 -2.48 10.14
C HIS A 402 1.07 -3.43 11.36
N ALA A 403 1.85 -4.51 11.45
CA ALA A 403 1.71 -5.56 12.46
C ALA A 403 0.31 -6.19 12.49
N GLY A 404 -0.38 -6.27 11.35
CA GLY A 404 -1.73 -6.84 11.25
C GLY A 404 -2.84 -5.95 11.85
N GLN A 405 -2.53 -4.72 12.25
CA GLN A 405 -3.48 -3.77 12.84
C GLN A 405 -4.28 -3.03 11.76
N LYS A 406 -4.92 -3.78 10.87
CA LYS A 406 -5.78 -3.23 9.80
C LYS A 406 -7.11 -3.96 9.84
N CYS A 407 -8.21 -3.22 9.72
CA CYS A 407 -9.54 -3.81 9.58
C CYS A 407 -9.60 -4.79 8.39
N SER A 408 -8.78 -4.55 7.36
CA SER A 408 -8.65 -5.35 6.13
C SER A 408 -7.55 -6.43 6.18
N ALA A 409 -6.84 -6.61 7.30
CA ALA A 409 -5.74 -7.56 7.37
C ALA A 409 -6.23 -9.00 7.13
N ALA A 410 -5.48 -9.77 6.34
CA ALA A 410 -5.76 -11.18 6.10
C ALA A 410 -5.24 -12.01 7.28
N SER A 411 -6.06 -12.14 8.33
CA SER A 411 -5.72 -12.93 9.52
C SER A 411 -5.90 -14.44 9.33
N LEU A 412 -6.47 -14.85 8.19
CA LEU A 412 -6.68 -16.24 7.80
C LEU A 412 -6.19 -16.49 6.37
N ALA A 413 -5.51 -17.62 6.15
CA ALA A 413 -5.28 -18.20 4.84
C ALA A 413 -6.11 -19.48 4.71
N ILE A 414 -6.90 -19.59 3.64
CA ILE A 414 -7.68 -20.78 3.33
C ILE A 414 -7.01 -21.43 2.12
N VAL A 415 -6.27 -22.50 2.36
CA VAL A 415 -5.32 -23.05 1.39
C VAL A 415 -5.84 -24.39 0.89
N ASP A 416 -5.81 -24.57 -0.43
CA ASP A 416 -6.05 -25.88 -1.04
C ASP A 416 -5.17 -26.96 -0.41
N GLU A 417 -5.74 -28.11 -0.12
CA GLU A 417 -5.07 -29.20 0.60
C GLU A 417 -3.80 -29.69 -0.14
N GLY A 418 -3.83 -29.76 -1.47
CA GLY A 418 -2.66 -30.13 -2.28
C GLY A 418 -1.54 -29.11 -2.19
N VAL A 419 -1.86 -27.83 -2.17
CA VAL A 419 -0.89 -26.73 -1.98
C VAL A 419 -0.32 -26.77 -0.58
N LEU A 420 -1.16 -26.97 0.45
CA LEU A 420 -0.75 -26.99 1.84
C LEU A 420 0.20 -28.16 2.17
N HIS A 421 -0.03 -29.33 1.56
CA HIS A 421 0.86 -30.49 1.71
C HIS A 421 2.18 -30.37 0.92
N SER A 422 2.31 -29.36 0.06
CA SER A 422 3.58 -29.08 -0.60
C SER A 422 4.57 -28.43 0.38
N SER A 423 5.81 -28.94 0.44
CA SER A 423 6.86 -28.33 1.26
C SER A 423 7.15 -26.88 0.83
N ARG A 424 7.06 -26.61 -0.47
CA ARG A 424 7.31 -25.30 -1.07
C ARG A 424 6.48 -24.18 -0.44
N PHE A 425 5.16 -24.36 -0.30
CA PHE A 425 4.29 -23.31 0.24
C PHE A 425 4.65 -22.98 1.70
N LEU A 426 4.73 -24.00 2.56
CA LEU A 426 4.99 -23.81 3.98
C LEU A 426 6.42 -23.30 4.27
N GLU A 427 7.41 -23.78 3.53
CA GLU A 427 8.80 -23.33 3.67
C GLU A 427 8.96 -21.87 3.24
N GLN A 428 8.40 -21.49 2.08
CA GLN A 428 8.44 -20.10 1.61
C GLN A 428 7.67 -19.17 2.53
N LEU A 429 6.49 -19.57 3.00
CA LEU A 429 5.71 -18.78 3.95
C LEU A 429 6.49 -18.58 5.25
N ARG A 430 7.08 -19.65 5.80
CA ARG A 430 7.91 -19.55 7.00
C ARG A 430 9.11 -18.63 6.79
N ASP A 431 9.83 -18.78 5.69
CA ASP A 431 11.01 -17.97 5.38
C ASP A 431 10.66 -16.49 5.21
N ALA A 432 9.61 -16.18 4.44
CA ALA A 432 9.12 -14.83 4.25
C ALA A 432 8.71 -14.17 5.57
N VAL A 433 8.00 -14.90 6.43
CA VAL A 433 7.56 -14.41 7.75
C VAL A 433 8.74 -14.21 8.70
N CYS A 434 9.68 -15.16 8.78
CA CYS A 434 10.87 -15.06 9.63
C CYS A 434 11.85 -13.97 9.17
N THR A 435 11.78 -13.54 7.91
CA THR A 435 12.62 -12.47 7.34
C THR A 435 12.11 -11.06 7.68
N LEU A 436 10.86 -10.92 8.16
CA LEU A 436 10.31 -9.61 8.52
C LEU A 436 11.12 -8.96 9.65
N ARG A 437 11.75 -7.81 9.35
CA ARG A 437 12.44 -7.01 10.35
C ARG A 437 11.45 -6.20 11.17
N VAL A 438 11.27 -6.62 12.42
CA VAL A 438 10.42 -5.94 13.39
C VAL A 438 11.18 -4.83 14.10
N GLY A 439 10.55 -3.68 14.30
CA GLY A 439 11.17 -2.54 14.93
C GLY A 439 10.21 -1.38 15.12
N HIS A 440 10.75 -0.24 15.58
CA HIS A 440 9.97 0.98 15.71
C HIS A 440 9.82 1.68 14.36
N GLY A 441 8.72 2.41 14.18
CA GLY A 441 8.41 3.13 12.93
C GLY A 441 9.44 4.20 12.53
N GLY A 442 10.23 4.68 13.49
CA GLY A 442 11.32 5.64 13.25
C GLY A 442 12.65 5.03 12.75
N ASP A 443 12.77 3.71 12.62
CA ASP A 443 13.94 3.06 11.99
C ASP A 443 13.62 2.75 10.51
N PRO A 444 14.37 3.31 9.53
CA PRO A 444 14.11 3.09 8.11
C PRO A 444 14.32 1.65 7.64
N ALA A 445 14.91 0.79 8.46
CA ALA A 445 15.06 -0.63 8.15
C ALA A 445 13.94 -1.51 8.72
N THR A 446 13.01 -0.93 9.51
CA THR A 446 11.82 -1.64 10.00
C THR A 446 10.87 -1.94 8.85
N VAL A 447 10.49 -3.21 8.71
CA VAL A 447 9.46 -3.66 7.76
C VAL A 447 8.11 -3.86 8.45
N MET A 448 8.12 -4.33 9.70
CA MET A 448 6.92 -4.46 10.54
C MET A 448 7.06 -3.59 11.78
N GLY A 449 6.14 -2.64 11.95
CA GLY A 449 6.09 -1.73 13.09
C GLY A 449 5.68 -2.40 14.41
N SER A 450 5.51 -1.59 15.46
CA SER A 450 5.00 -2.05 16.75
C SER A 450 3.47 -2.17 16.76
N LEU A 451 2.96 -2.94 17.73
CA LEU A 451 1.61 -2.74 18.23
C LEU A 451 1.46 -1.32 18.79
N ILE A 452 0.25 -0.79 18.75
CA ILE A 452 -0.06 0.54 19.31
C ILE A 452 0.06 0.55 20.84
N ASP A 453 -0.44 -0.52 21.47
CA ASP A 453 -0.51 -0.76 22.90
C ASP A 453 -0.14 -2.24 23.16
N PRO A 454 0.21 -2.63 24.41
CA PRO A 454 0.37 -4.03 24.75
C PRO A 454 -0.88 -4.84 24.40
N PRO A 455 -0.74 -6.14 24.05
CA PRO A 455 -1.84 -6.91 23.49
C PRO A 455 -3.01 -6.99 24.48
N GLY A 456 -4.23 -6.72 24.00
CA GLY A 456 -5.48 -6.98 24.73
C GLY A 456 -5.78 -8.48 24.83
N ASP A 457 -6.87 -8.86 25.50
CA ASP A 457 -7.14 -10.27 25.84
C ASP A 457 -7.20 -11.21 24.63
N ALA A 458 -7.90 -10.81 23.56
CA ALA A 458 -8.02 -11.61 22.34
C ALA A 458 -6.65 -11.81 21.66
N LEU A 459 -5.89 -10.73 21.47
CA LEU A 459 -4.55 -10.81 20.87
C LEU A 459 -3.56 -11.57 21.77
N ARG A 460 -3.61 -11.35 23.09
CA ARG A 460 -2.76 -12.06 24.05
C ARG A 460 -2.98 -13.57 23.98
N ARG A 461 -4.24 -14.02 23.92
CA ARG A 461 -4.60 -15.42 23.68
C ARG A 461 -4.07 -15.91 22.33
N ALA A 462 -4.24 -15.12 21.27
CA ALA A 462 -3.74 -15.44 19.93
C ALA A 462 -2.20 -15.50 19.86
N LEU A 463 -1.47 -14.82 20.73
CA LEU A 463 -0.01 -14.85 20.77
C LEU A 463 0.54 -16.00 21.63
N SER A 464 -0.23 -16.52 22.60
CA SER A 464 0.31 -17.39 23.65
C SER A 464 -0.26 -18.80 23.72
N THR A 465 -1.45 -19.04 23.16
CA THR A 465 -2.17 -20.32 23.35
C THR A 465 -2.67 -20.92 22.05
N LEU A 466 -2.38 -22.18 21.80
CA LEU A 466 -2.92 -22.96 20.67
C LEU A 466 -4.18 -23.73 21.09
N ASP A 467 -5.17 -23.80 20.20
CA ASP A 467 -6.32 -24.68 20.41
C ASP A 467 -5.96 -26.15 20.04
N HIS A 468 -6.80 -27.11 20.41
CA HIS A 468 -6.52 -28.53 20.16
C HIS A 468 -6.35 -28.83 18.66
N GLY A 469 -5.22 -29.43 18.29
CA GLY A 469 -4.88 -29.79 16.90
C GLY A 469 -4.14 -28.69 16.15
N GLU A 470 -4.00 -27.49 16.74
CA GLU A 470 -3.18 -26.43 16.19
C GLU A 470 -1.70 -26.61 16.54
N SER A 471 -0.82 -26.07 15.69
CA SER A 471 0.62 -26.02 15.92
C SER A 471 1.21 -24.72 15.35
N TRP A 472 2.42 -24.36 15.81
CA TRP A 472 3.14 -23.20 15.28
C TRP A 472 3.94 -23.60 14.03
N LEU A 473 3.69 -22.94 12.90
CA LEU A 473 4.68 -22.85 11.82
C LEU A 473 5.76 -21.83 12.19
N VAL A 474 5.32 -20.69 12.74
CA VAL A 474 6.17 -19.65 13.34
C VAL A 474 5.53 -19.25 14.66
N GLU A 475 6.26 -19.43 15.76
CA GLU A 475 5.79 -19.04 17.09
C GLU A 475 6.12 -17.56 17.34
N PRO A 476 5.13 -16.72 17.67
CA PRO A 476 5.35 -15.30 17.95
C PRO A 476 6.11 -15.13 19.28
N GLN A 477 6.98 -14.13 19.34
CA GLN A 477 7.82 -13.83 20.51
C GLN A 477 7.75 -12.34 20.87
N PRO A 478 7.62 -11.99 22.17
CA PRO A 478 7.78 -10.61 22.60
C PRO A 478 9.25 -10.20 22.41
N LEU A 479 9.48 -9.08 21.75
CA LEU A 479 10.81 -8.56 21.46
C LEU A 479 11.24 -7.46 22.44
N ASN A 480 10.30 -6.90 23.20
CA ASN A 480 10.55 -5.98 24.30
C ASN A 480 9.63 -6.29 25.49
N GLY A 481 10.17 -6.49 26.69
CA GLY A 481 9.32 -6.81 27.85
C GLY A 481 8.73 -8.23 27.81
N ASP A 482 7.53 -8.39 28.36
CA ASP A 482 6.83 -9.69 28.50
C ASP A 482 5.49 -9.73 27.75
N ILE A 483 4.78 -10.87 27.83
CA ILE A 483 3.46 -11.07 27.19
C ILE A 483 2.42 -9.99 27.54
N ASN A 484 2.59 -9.25 28.64
CA ASN A 484 1.65 -8.25 29.14
C ASN A 484 2.03 -6.82 28.81
N THR A 485 3.31 -6.57 28.52
CA THR A 485 3.88 -5.23 28.38
C THR A 485 4.51 -4.98 27.02
N ALA A 486 4.76 -6.05 26.25
CA ALA A 486 5.41 -5.98 24.96
C ALA A 486 4.56 -5.31 23.90
N THR A 487 5.17 -4.38 23.16
CA THR A 487 4.59 -3.73 21.99
C THR A 487 5.29 -4.13 20.69
N LEU A 488 6.51 -4.67 20.76
CA LEU A 488 7.20 -5.30 19.65
C LEU A 488 7.04 -6.81 19.76
N TRP A 489 6.50 -7.41 18.70
CA TRP A 489 6.25 -8.84 18.60
C TRP A 489 6.77 -9.37 17.27
N SER A 490 7.44 -10.51 17.27
CA SER A 490 7.64 -11.25 16.03
C SER A 490 6.29 -11.78 15.52
N PRO A 491 6.13 -11.92 14.19
CA PRO A 491 4.89 -12.46 13.63
C PRO A 491 4.69 -13.92 14.01
N GLY A 492 3.43 -14.36 14.06
CA GLY A 492 3.05 -15.74 14.34
C GLY A 492 2.18 -16.37 13.25
N VAL A 493 2.40 -17.66 12.98
CA VAL A 493 1.64 -18.44 11.99
C VAL A 493 1.18 -19.76 12.60
N ARG A 494 -0.14 -19.97 12.64
CA ARG A 494 -0.79 -21.19 13.15
C ARG A 494 -1.16 -22.12 12.01
N LEU A 495 -0.89 -23.41 12.21
CA LEU A 495 -1.39 -24.50 11.37
C LEU A 495 -2.54 -25.21 12.08
N GLY A 496 -3.38 -25.89 11.30
CA GLY A 496 -4.45 -26.74 11.85
C GLY A 496 -5.66 -25.97 12.38
N VAL A 497 -5.83 -24.70 11.96
CA VAL A 497 -7.03 -23.93 12.30
C VAL A 497 -8.24 -24.59 11.63
N THR A 498 -9.29 -24.85 12.39
CA THR A 498 -10.49 -25.54 11.88
C THR A 498 -11.65 -24.57 11.65
N PRO A 499 -12.52 -24.85 10.66
CA PRO A 499 -13.76 -24.09 10.48
C PRO A 499 -14.63 -24.12 11.74
N GLY A 500 -15.18 -22.97 12.13
CA GLY A 500 -15.97 -22.77 13.35
C GLY A 500 -15.15 -22.55 14.63
N SER A 501 -13.81 -22.68 14.59
CA SER A 501 -12.95 -22.45 15.75
C SER A 501 -13.00 -21.00 16.25
N TRP A 502 -12.52 -20.78 17.48
CA TRP A 502 -12.32 -19.44 18.02
C TRP A 502 -11.36 -18.62 17.13
N CYS A 503 -10.29 -19.25 16.64
CA CYS A 503 -9.33 -18.61 15.75
C CYS A 503 -9.97 -18.08 14.45
N GLN A 504 -10.92 -18.83 13.85
CA GLN A 504 -11.64 -18.35 12.67
C GLN A 504 -12.63 -17.23 12.99
N ARG A 505 -13.26 -17.24 14.17
CA ARG A 505 -14.37 -16.33 14.51
C ARG A 505 -13.94 -15.03 15.19
N THR A 506 -12.77 -14.99 15.81
CA THR A 506 -12.33 -13.85 16.61
C THR A 506 -11.26 -13.05 15.88
N GLU A 507 -11.49 -11.75 15.75
CA GLU A 507 -10.49 -10.81 15.27
C GLU A 507 -9.38 -10.60 16.33
N TRP A 508 -8.13 -10.56 15.87
CA TRP A 508 -6.96 -10.41 16.75
C TRP A 508 -6.31 -9.02 16.67
N PHE A 509 -6.44 -8.34 15.53
CA PHE A 509 -5.86 -7.01 15.29
C PHE A 509 -4.36 -6.93 15.67
N GLY A 510 -3.59 -7.91 15.21
CA GLY A 510 -2.17 -8.07 15.53
C GLY A 510 -1.46 -9.04 14.58
N PRO A 511 -0.15 -9.30 14.76
CA PRO A 511 0.71 -9.90 13.74
C PRO A 511 0.58 -11.42 13.73
N MET A 512 -0.61 -11.91 13.39
CA MET A 512 -1.01 -13.32 13.49
C MET A 512 -1.73 -13.79 12.23
N LEU A 513 -1.35 -14.96 11.74
CA LEU A 513 -1.99 -15.65 10.61
C LEU A 513 -2.42 -17.06 11.00
N GLY A 514 -3.67 -17.42 10.74
CA GLY A 514 -4.17 -18.80 10.86
C GLY A 514 -4.35 -19.48 9.51
N ILE A 515 -3.89 -20.72 9.36
CA ILE A 515 -4.04 -21.50 8.13
C ILE A 515 -5.12 -22.56 8.31
N ILE A 516 -6.10 -22.53 7.40
CA ILE A 516 -7.20 -23.48 7.29
C ILE A 516 -7.03 -24.25 5.97
N ALA A 517 -7.10 -25.59 6.03
CA ALA A 517 -7.09 -26.42 4.84
C ALA A 517 -8.48 -26.48 4.19
N ALA A 518 -8.54 -26.38 2.86
CA ALA A 518 -9.75 -26.58 2.07
C ALA A 518 -9.56 -27.73 1.08
N ARG A 519 -10.62 -28.54 0.88
CA ARG A 519 -10.58 -29.70 -0.03
C ARG A 519 -10.59 -29.30 -1.51
N ASP A 520 -11.21 -28.16 -1.79
CA ASP A 520 -11.41 -27.56 -3.11
C ASP A 520 -11.84 -26.09 -2.94
N LEU A 521 -11.97 -25.38 -4.07
CA LEU A 521 -12.38 -23.97 -4.10
C LEU A 521 -13.78 -23.74 -3.50
N ASP A 522 -14.72 -24.66 -3.72
CA ASP A 522 -16.10 -24.49 -3.26
C ASP A 522 -16.16 -24.52 -1.72
N HIS A 523 -15.45 -25.48 -1.11
CA HIS A 523 -15.27 -25.54 0.33
C HIS A 523 -14.51 -24.31 0.87
N ALA A 524 -13.51 -23.82 0.13
CA ALA A 524 -12.76 -22.63 0.53
C ALA A 524 -13.66 -21.38 0.60
N ILE A 525 -14.56 -21.19 -0.39
CA ILE A 525 -15.56 -20.11 -0.41
C ILE A 525 -16.54 -20.26 0.77
N GLU A 526 -17.00 -21.48 1.07
CA GLU A 526 -17.88 -21.74 2.21
C GLU A 526 -17.22 -21.33 3.54
N ILE A 527 -15.94 -21.68 3.74
CA ILE A 527 -15.18 -21.27 4.93
C ILE A 527 -15.01 -19.75 4.99
N GLN A 528 -14.65 -19.12 3.88
CA GLN A 528 -14.45 -17.66 3.81
C GLN A 528 -15.73 -16.89 4.18
N ASN A 529 -16.89 -17.38 3.73
CA ASN A 529 -18.18 -16.77 4.00
C ASN A 529 -18.77 -17.11 5.38
N SER A 530 -18.16 -18.02 6.16
CA SER A 530 -18.74 -18.48 7.43
C SER A 530 -18.37 -17.61 8.64
N THR A 531 -17.87 -16.39 8.42
CA THR A 531 -17.61 -15.41 9.48
C THR A 531 -18.76 -14.40 9.58
N GLU A 532 -18.91 -13.74 10.72
CA GLU A 532 -19.90 -12.66 10.90
C GLU A 532 -19.49 -11.35 10.21
N PHE A 533 -18.31 -11.33 9.60
CA PHE A 533 -17.72 -10.16 8.95
C PHE A 533 -17.71 -10.31 7.42
N ALA A 534 -17.79 -9.18 6.71
CA ALA A 534 -17.81 -9.16 5.25
C ALA A 534 -17.05 -7.93 4.70
N LEU A 535 -15.88 -7.60 5.26
CA LEU A 535 -15.13 -6.40 4.86
C LEU A 535 -14.27 -6.63 3.61
N THR A 536 -13.21 -7.43 3.70
CA THR A 536 -12.33 -7.75 2.56
C THR A 536 -12.15 -9.26 2.37
N ALA A 537 -11.95 -9.69 1.12
CA ALA A 537 -11.65 -11.07 0.78
C ALA A 537 -10.66 -11.15 -0.39
N GLY A 538 -9.75 -12.11 -0.33
CA GLY A 538 -8.74 -12.35 -1.36
C GLY A 538 -8.83 -13.73 -1.99
N LEU A 539 -8.43 -13.84 -3.25
CA LEU A 539 -8.19 -15.09 -3.97
C LEU A 539 -6.87 -14.99 -4.75
N HIS A 540 -6.03 -16.01 -4.62
CA HIS A 540 -4.99 -16.32 -5.60
C HIS A 540 -5.39 -17.57 -6.40
N ALA A 541 -5.52 -17.41 -7.71
CA ALA A 541 -5.84 -18.44 -8.69
C ALA A 541 -5.42 -17.94 -10.09
N LEU A 542 -4.82 -18.81 -10.90
CA LEU A 542 -4.48 -18.48 -12.29
C LEU A 542 -5.56 -18.93 -13.28
N ASP A 543 -6.45 -19.81 -12.85
CA ASP A 543 -7.59 -20.27 -13.64
C ASP A 543 -8.73 -19.23 -13.64
N GLU A 544 -9.17 -18.83 -14.84
CA GLU A 544 -10.18 -17.80 -15.01
C GLU A 544 -11.57 -18.25 -14.52
N GLU A 545 -11.93 -19.53 -14.70
CA GLU A 545 -13.21 -20.07 -14.24
C GLU A 545 -13.26 -20.14 -12.70
N GLU A 546 -12.15 -20.44 -12.04
CA GLU A 546 -12.01 -20.33 -10.58
C GLU A 546 -12.22 -18.89 -10.10
N CYS A 547 -11.60 -17.91 -10.77
CA CYS A 547 -11.79 -16.49 -10.45
C CYS A 547 -13.25 -16.05 -10.59
N GLU A 548 -13.91 -16.37 -11.71
CA GLU A 548 -15.31 -16.03 -11.95
C GLU A 548 -16.24 -16.69 -10.92
N ARG A 549 -16.00 -17.96 -10.60
CA ARG A 549 -16.79 -18.71 -9.62
C ARG A 549 -16.67 -18.12 -8.23
N TRP A 550 -15.48 -17.69 -7.83
CA TRP A 550 -15.25 -17.02 -6.56
C TRP A 550 -15.96 -15.66 -6.51
N LEU A 551 -15.77 -14.81 -7.53
CA LEU A 551 -16.42 -13.50 -7.61
C LEU A 551 -17.95 -13.59 -7.53
N ALA A 552 -18.55 -14.65 -8.07
CA ALA A 552 -20.00 -14.85 -8.04
C ALA A 552 -20.55 -15.29 -6.67
N ARG A 553 -19.69 -15.72 -5.72
CA ARG A 553 -20.13 -16.41 -4.49
C ARG A 553 -19.54 -15.86 -3.20
N VAL A 554 -18.43 -15.15 -3.25
CA VAL A 554 -17.79 -14.57 -2.06
C VAL A 554 -18.64 -13.43 -1.49
N ASN A 555 -18.74 -13.36 -0.15
CA ASN A 555 -19.49 -12.34 0.57
C ASN A 555 -18.54 -11.38 1.29
N ALA A 556 -18.08 -10.34 0.59
CA ALA A 556 -17.33 -9.23 1.18
C ALA A 556 -17.51 -7.93 0.39
N GLY A 557 -17.21 -6.79 1.02
CA GLY A 557 -17.28 -5.46 0.40
C GLY A 557 -16.20 -5.23 -0.66
N ASN A 558 -14.94 -5.58 -0.34
CA ASN A 558 -13.82 -5.48 -1.27
C ASN A 558 -13.24 -6.85 -1.62
N LEU A 559 -13.20 -7.14 -2.91
CA LEU A 559 -12.75 -8.41 -3.46
C LEU A 559 -11.44 -8.20 -4.23
N TYR A 560 -10.42 -8.98 -3.89
CA TYR A 560 -9.09 -8.87 -4.48
C TYR A 560 -8.67 -10.21 -5.13
N VAL A 561 -8.29 -10.16 -6.41
CA VAL A 561 -7.80 -11.33 -7.16
C VAL A 561 -6.33 -11.12 -7.50
N ASN A 562 -5.49 -12.11 -7.18
CA ASN A 562 -4.05 -12.16 -7.47
C ASN A 562 -3.28 -10.92 -6.98
N ARG A 563 -3.61 -10.44 -5.79
CA ARG A 563 -2.94 -9.34 -5.10
C ARG A 563 -3.26 -9.33 -3.60
N ALA A 564 -2.50 -8.55 -2.85
CA ALA A 564 -2.80 -8.25 -1.45
C ALA A 564 -4.21 -7.64 -1.24
N THR A 565 -4.81 -7.92 -0.08
CA THR A 565 -6.18 -7.51 0.30
C THR A 565 -6.23 -6.18 1.05
N THR A 566 -5.09 -5.49 1.18
CA THR A 566 -4.96 -4.21 1.89
C THR A 566 -4.49 -3.11 0.94
N GLY A 567 -4.51 -1.84 1.40
CA GLY A 567 -4.08 -0.70 0.59
C GLY A 567 -5.11 -0.32 -0.46
N ALA A 568 -6.39 -0.25 -0.07
CA ALA A 568 -7.44 0.33 -0.90
C ALA A 568 -7.08 1.79 -1.25
N VAL A 569 -7.32 2.18 -2.49
CA VAL A 569 -7.01 3.53 -2.97
C VAL A 569 -8.31 4.23 -3.36
N VAL A 570 -8.48 5.47 -2.91
CA VAL A 570 -9.67 6.30 -3.15
C VAL A 570 -10.07 6.28 -4.63
N ALA A 571 -11.37 6.11 -4.88
CA ALA A 571 -12.01 5.94 -6.19
C ALA A 571 -11.60 4.70 -7.01
N ARG A 572 -10.47 4.04 -6.72
CA ARG A 572 -10.07 2.78 -7.39
C ARG A 572 -10.69 1.57 -6.72
N GLN A 573 -10.68 1.56 -5.38
CA GLN A 573 -11.32 0.57 -4.54
C GLN A 573 -12.06 1.32 -3.43
N PRO A 574 -13.24 1.91 -3.71
CA PRO A 574 -14.11 2.40 -2.65
C PRO A 574 -14.27 1.27 -1.63
N LEU A 575 -14.18 1.54 -0.32
CA LEU A 575 -14.48 0.56 0.73
C LEU A 575 -16.00 0.56 0.95
N PRO A 576 -16.78 -0.35 0.34
CA PRO A 576 -18.22 -0.36 0.49
C PRO A 576 -18.56 -1.34 1.60
N MET A 577 -19.17 -0.85 2.67
CA MET A 577 -19.85 -1.75 3.58
C MET A 577 -21.19 -2.15 3.00
N ARG A 578 -21.53 -3.44 3.14
CA ARG A 578 -22.88 -3.92 2.88
C ARG A 578 -23.83 -3.10 3.76
N GLN A 579 -24.81 -2.44 3.15
CA GLN A 579 -26.01 -2.03 3.88
C GLN A 579 -26.77 -3.31 4.22
N GLU A 580 -26.82 -3.66 5.50
CA GLU A 580 -27.78 -4.66 6.00
C GLU A 580 -29.19 -4.05 6.11
#